data_AF-A0A4R9BSR5-F1
#
_entry.id   AF-A0A4R9BSR5-F1
#
_cell.length_a   1.000
_cell.length_b   1.000
_cell.length_c   1.000
_cell.angle_alpha   90.00
_cell.angle_beta   90.00
_cell.angle_gamma   90.00
#
_symmetry.space_group_name_H-M   'P 1'
#
loop_
_entity.id
_entity.type
_entity.pdbx_description
1 polymer ?
#
loop_
_entity_poly.entity_id
_entity_poly.type
_entity_poly.pdbx_seq_one_letter_code
_entity_poly.pdbx_strand_id
1 'polypeptide(L)'
;MEPLTNAGANRRRVAGLRREEVAAASGISVDHYTRLEQGRETHPSDPVLDALARALQLNVDASEHLYRLRAATSSPRSARGDEFILGQRMAALVEAVRPNPAYALEPSRHRVEGACR
;
A
#
# COMPACT_ATOMS: atom_id res chain seq x y z
N MET A 1 -26.36 -19.62 23.82
CA MET A 1 -25.72 -18.53 23.07
C MET A 1 -24.49 -18.15 23.86
N GLU A 2 -23.41 -18.90 23.64
CA GLU A 2 -22.15 -18.82 24.39
C GLU A 2 -21.25 -17.71 23.81
N PRO A 3 -20.59 -16.89 24.66
CA PRO A 3 -19.65 -15.88 24.19
C PRO A 3 -18.29 -16.54 23.92
N LEU A 4 -17.78 -16.45 22.69
CA LEU A 4 -16.40 -16.84 22.39
C LEU A 4 -15.42 -15.76 22.89
N THR A 5 -15.29 -15.63 24.21
CA THR A 5 -14.16 -14.91 24.80
C THR A 5 -12.92 -15.77 24.65
N ASN A 6 -12.00 -15.37 23.77
CA ASN A 6 -10.76 -16.08 23.49
C ASN A 6 -9.84 -16.07 24.72
N ALA A 7 -9.98 -17.09 25.57
CA ALA A 7 -9.10 -17.41 26.69
C ALA A 7 -7.79 -17.99 26.15
N GLY A 8 -6.95 -17.10 25.64
CA GLY A 8 -5.66 -17.42 25.07
C GLY A 8 -4.82 -16.17 24.98
N ALA A 9 -4.52 -15.55 26.12
CA ALA A 9 -3.61 -14.42 26.24
C ALA A 9 -2.17 -14.84 25.91
N ASN A 10 -1.92 -15.25 24.66
CA ASN A 10 -0.60 -15.26 24.07
C ASN A 10 -0.19 -13.80 23.92
N ARG A 11 0.65 -13.32 24.85
CA ARG A 11 1.17 -11.95 24.88
C ARG A 11 1.66 -11.57 23.48
N ARG A 12 0.88 -10.74 22.77
CA ARG A 12 1.27 -10.27 21.44
C ARG A 12 2.59 -9.54 21.58
N ARG A 13 3.61 -9.99 20.86
CA ARG A 13 4.93 -9.36 20.83
C ARG A 13 4.92 -8.04 20.04
N VAL A 14 3.92 -7.83 19.19
CA VAL A 14 3.78 -6.66 18.31
C VAL A 14 2.33 -6.19 18.38
N ALA A 15 2.14 -4.88 18.54
CA ALA A 15 0.83 -4.25 18.44
C ALA A 15 0.37 -4.27 16.98
N GLY A 16 -0.85 -4.75 16.72
CA GLY A 16 -1.41 -4.82 15.37
C GLY A 16 -2.26 -6.07 15.12
N LEU A 17 -2.94 -6.06 13.98
CA LEU A 17 -3.67 -7.21 13.44
C LEU A 17 -2.68 -8.17 12.78
N ARG A 18 -2.81 -9.46 13.09
CA ARG A 18 -2.16 -10.52 12.34
C ARG A 18 -2.92 -10.78 11.06
N ARG A 19 -2.26 -11.47 10.14
CA ARG A 19 -2.82 -11.88 8.85
C ARG A 19 -4.19 -12.56 9.01
N GLU A 20 -4.26 -13.53 9.90
CA GLU A 20 -5.47 -14.30 10.19
C GLU A 20 -6.61 -13.43 10.73
N GLU A 21 -6.28 -12.37 11.47
CA GLU A 21 -7.26 -11.44 12.04
C GLU A 21 -7.80 -10.49 10.97
N VAL A 22 -6.94 -10.01 10.06
CA VAL A 22 -7.37 -9.20 8.91
C VAL A 22 -8.30 -10.02 8.01
N ALA A 23 -7.93 -11.27 7.70
CA ALA A 23 -8.75 -12.16 6.89
C ALA A 23 -10.11 -12.42 7.55
N ALA A 24 -10.13 -12.70 8.86
CA ALA A 24 -11.36 -12.87 9.62
C ALA A 24 -12.22 -11.60 9.62
N ALA A 25 -11.64 -10.43 9.85
CA ALA A 25 -12.35 -9.15 9.87
C ALA A 25 -12.90 -8.74 8.49
N SER A 26 -12.26 -9.17 7.40
CA SER A 26 -12.69 -8.89 6.03
C SER A 26 -13.56 -10.00 5.42
N GLY A 27 -13.80 -11.11 6.14
CA GLY A 27 -14.63 -12.21 5.66
C GLY A 27 -14.04 -12.98 4.47
N ILE A 28 -12.71 -12.95 4.29
CA ILE A 28 -12.00 -13.70 3.25
C ILE A 28 -11.12 -14.79 3.85
N SER A 29 -10.70 -15.76 3.03
CA SER A 29 -9.78 -16.80 3.50
C SER A 29 -8.38 -16.24 3.75
N VAL A 30 -7.68 -16.81 4.74
CA VAL A 30 -6.27 -16.47 5.04
C VAL A 30 -5.38 -16.72 3.81
N ASP A 31 -5.64 -17.77 3.04
CA ASP A 31 -4.94 -18.05 1.78
C ASP A 31 -5.16 -16.93 0.76
N HIS A 32 -6.41 -16.51 0.55
CA HIS A 32 -6.74 -15.44 -0.39
C HIS A 32 -6.05 -14.13 -0.01
N TYR A 33 -6.07 -13.76 1.27
CA TYR A 33 -5.34 -12.59 1.77
C TYR A 33 -3.81 -12.74 1.61
N THR A 34 -3.25 -13.93 1.85
CA THR A 34 -1.82 -14.21 1.62
C THR A 34 -1.44 -14.01 0.16
N ARG A 35 -2.26 -14.47 -0.79
CA ARG A 35 -2.01 -14.28 -2.23
C ARG A 35 -2.08 -12.82 -2.65
N LEU A 36 -2.99 -12.04 -2.07
CA LEU A 36 -3.08 -10.59 -2.28
C LEU A 36 -1.80 -9.89 -1.81
N GLU A 37 -1.32 -10.18 -0.60
CA GLU A 37 -0.06 -9.61 -0.09
C GLU A 37 1.17 -9.99 -0.92
N GLN A 38 1.17 -11.19 -1.49
CA GLN A 38 2.25 -11.66 -2.38
C GLN A 38 2.13 -11.13 -3.82
N GLY A 39 1.06 -10.41 -4.16
CA GLY A 39 0.78 -9.95 -5.52
C GLY A 39 0.46 -11.08 -6.51
N ARG A 40 0.12 -12.28 -6.01
CA ARG A 40 -0.30 -13.43 -6.83
C ARG A 40 -1.77 -13.37 -7.19
N GLU A 41 -2.57 -12.74 -6.35
CA GLU A 41 -3.94 -12.35 -6.66
C GLU A 41 -3.93 -10.91 -7.19
N THR A 42 -4.29 -10.74 -8.47
CA THR A 42 -4.12 -9.46 -9.18
C THR A 42 -5.45 -8.75 -9.47
N HIS A 43 -6.57 -9.45 -9.30
CA HIS A 43 -7.90 -8.94 -9.64
C HIS A 43 -8.93 -9.21 -8.52
N PRO A 44 -8.71 -8.71 -7.29
CA PRO A 44 -9.74 -8.77 -6.25
C PRO A 44 -11.02 -8.08 -6.72
N SER A 45 -12.17 -8.59 -6.29
CA SER A 45 -13.47 -7.98 -6.58
C SER A 45 -13.71 -6.73 -5.71
N ASP A 46 -14.60 -5.85 -6.16
CA ASP A 46 -14.93 -4.63 -5.41
C ASP A 46 -15.42 -4.93 -3.97
N PRO A 47 -16.28 -5.95 -3.73
CA PRO A 47 -16.68 -6.32 -2.37
C PRO A 47 -15.52 -6.75 -1.47
N VAL A 48 -14.47 -7.36 -2.04
CA VAL A 48 -13.26 -7.75 -1.29
C VAL A 48 -12.47 -6.51 -0.91
N LEU A 49 -12.31 -5.55 -1.83
CA LEU A 49 -11.65 -4.28 -1.54
C LEU A 49 -12.41 -3.46 -0.49
N ASP A 50 -13.74 -3.39 -0.59
CA ASP A 50 -14.60 -2.75 0.40
C ASP A 50 -14.44 -3.37 1.80
N ALA A 51 -14.42 -4.70 1.86
CA ALA A 51 -14.26 -5.43 3.12
C ALA A 51 -12.86 -5.19 3.72
N LEU A 52 -11.82 -5.14 2.90
CA LEU A 52 -10.46 -4.82 3.34
C LEU A 52 -10.34 -3.37 3.82
N ALA A 53 -10.92 -2.40 3.11
CA ALA A 53 -10.92 -1.00 3.51
C ALA A 53 -11.58 -0.81 4.87
N ARG A 54 -12.71 -1.48 5.12
CA ARG A 54 -13.38 -1.49 6.43
C ARG A 54 -12.56 -2.19 7.50
N ALA A 55 -12.03 -3.38 7.23
CA ALA A 55 -11.26 -4.16 8.19
C ALA A 55 -9.97 -3.44 8.64
N LEU A 56 -9.33 -2.71 7.72
CA LEU A 56 -8.12 -1.94 7.97
C LEU A 56 -8.39 -0.49 8.39
N GLN A 57 -9.66 -0.09 8.53
CA GLN A 57 -10.08 1.26 8.90
C GLN A 57 -9.44 2.34 8.01
N LEU A 58 -9.40 2.09 6.71
CA LEU A 58 -8.81 3.01 5.76
C LEU A 58 -9.65 4.29 5.66
N ASN A 59 -8.97 5.43 5.60
CA ASN A 59 -9.60 6.70 5.26
C ASN A 59 -9.91 6.76 3.74
N VAL A 60 -10.54 7.84 3.30
CA VAL A 60 -10.94 8.02 1.89
C VAL A 60 -9.72 7.94 0.95
N ASP A 61 -8.65 8.67 1.25
CA ASP A 61 -7.43 8.69 0.43
C ASP A 61 -6.77 7.31 0.30
N ALA A 62 -6.70 6.57 1.42
CA ALA A 62 -6.13 5.22 1.45
C ALA A 62 -7.04 4.21 0.72
N SER A 63 -8.36 4.36 0.84
CA SER A 63 -9.32 3.55 0.08
C SER A 63 -9.18 3.79 -1.42
N GLU A 64 -9.13 5.05 -1.86
CA GLU A 64 -8.89 5.38 -3.27
C GLU A 64 -7.54 4.86 -3.77
N HIS A 65 -6.50 4.92 -2.93
CA HIS A 65 -5.21 4.34 -3.26
C HIS A 65 -5.31 2.81 -3.44
N LEU A 66 -6.04 2.10 -2.59
CA LEU A 66 -6.28 0.66 -2.72
C LEU A 66 -6.92 0.29 -4.07
N TYR A 67 -7.92 1.06 -4.51
CA TYR A 67 -8.53 0.85 -5.84
C TYR A 67 -7.56 1.16 -6.99
N ARG A 68 -6.70 2.19 -6.86
CA ARG A 68 -5.65 2.47 -7.85
C ARG A 68 -4.61 1.35 -7.93
N LEU A 69 -4.25 0.73 -6.81
CA LEU A 69 -3.32 -0.41 -6.80
C LEU A 69 -3.87 -1.59 -7.61
N ARG A 70 -5.18 -1.86 -7.53
CA ARG A 70 -5.83 -2.88 -8.37
C ARG A 70 -5.70 -2.57 -9.87
N ALA A 71 -5.85 -1.30 -10.28
CA ALA A 71 -5.72 -0.91 -11.68
C ALA A 71 -4.26 -0.98 -12.18
N ALA A 72 -3.29 -0.72 -11.30
CA ALA A 72 -1.87 -0.64 -11.62
C ALA A 72 -1.17 -2.01 -11.80
N THR A 73 -1.84 -3.14 -11.53
CA THR A 73 -1.29 -4.49 -11.80
C THR A 73 -1.10 -4.78 -13.30
N SER A 74 -1.61 -3.90 -14.17
CA SER A 74 -1.50 -3.98 -15.63
C SER A 74 -0.18 -3.38 -16.16
N SER A 75 0.83 -4.24 -16.38
CA SER A 75 2.05 -3.99 -17.19
C SER A 75 3.24 -3.26 -16.52
N PRO A 76 4.23 -4.00 -15.99
CA PRO A 76 5.45 -3.44 -15.38
C PRO A 76 6.47 -2.84 -16.38
N ARG A 77 6.19 -2.92 -17.69
CA ARG A 77 7.16 -2.56 -18.73
C ARG A 77 7.01 -1.10 -19.19
N SER A 78 5.80 -0.54 -19.15
CA SER A 78 5.56 0.90 -19.38
C SER A 78 6.10 1.72 -18.20
N ALA A 79 5.81 1.27 -16.98
CA ALA A 79 6.18 1.96 -15.74
C ALA A 79 7.67 2.30 -15.65
N ARG A 80 8.57 1.43 -16.14
CA ARG A 80 10.02 1.66 -16.08
C ARG A 80 10.51 2.81 -16.97
N GLY A 81 9.90 2.98 -18.15
CA GLY A 81 10.23 4.11 -19.04
C GLY A 81 9.67 5.42 -18.50
N ASP A 82 8.46 5.38 -17.97
CA ASP A 82 7.79 6.53 -17.38
C ASP A 82 8.54 7.04 -16.13
N GLU A 83 9.03 6.12 -15.28
CA GLU A 83 9.82 6.43 -14.07
C GLU A 83 11.14 7.13 -14.42
N PHE A 84 11.83 6.72 -15.49
CA PHE A 84 13.06 7.36 -15.95
C PHE A 84 12.83 8.80 -16.43
N ILE A 85 11.79 9.02 -17.25
CA ILE A 85 11.44 10.35 -17.76
C ILE A 85 11.01 11.27 -16.62
N LEU A 86 10.21 10.77 -15.67
CA LEU A 86 9.78 11.53 -14.51
C LEU A 86 10.96 11.97 -13.63
N GLY A 87 11.89 11.05 -13.34
CA GLY A 87 13.10 11.37 -12.58
C GLY A 87 13.94 12.47 -13.25
N GLN A 88 14.09 12.42 -14.58
CA GLN A 88 14.81 13.45 -15.32
C GLN A 88 14.10 14.82 -15.26
N ARG A 89 12.77 14.83 -15.34
CA ARG A 89 11.97 16.06 -15.22
C ARG A 89 12.01 16.64 -13.81
N MET A 90 11.95 15.80 -12.77
CA MET A 90 12.08 16.22 -11.38
C MET A 90 13.46 16.80 -11.09
N ALA A 91 14.54 16.17 -11.58
CA ALA A 91 15.89 16.70 -11.46
C ALA A 91 16.04 18.08 -12.11
N ALA A 92 15.48 18.27 -13.32
CA ALA A 92 15.48 19.58 -13.98
C ALA A 92 14.72 20.65 -13.18
N LEU A 93 13.61 20.28 -12.53
CA LEU A 93 12.83 21.19 -11.70
C LEU A 93 13.58 21.63 -10.45
N VAL A 94 14.25 20.68 -9.78
CA VAL A 94 15.09 20.95 -8.60
C VAL A 94 16.26 21.86 -8.98
N GLU A 95 16.89 21.62 -10.12
CA GLU A 95 18.00 22.45 -10.58
C GLU A 95 17.55 23.86 -10.96
N ALA A 96 16.38 24.02 -11.57
CA ALA A 96 15.83 25.31 -11.95
C ALA A 96 15.54 26.24 -10.76
N VAL A 97 15.37 25.70 -9.56
CA VAL A 97 15.05 26.48 -8.35
C VAL A 97 16.29 26.90 -7.56
N ARG A 98 17.50 26.49 -7.98
CA ARG A 98 18.75 26.91 -7.35
C ARG A 98 18.87 28.45 -7.34
N PRO A 99 19.39 29.05 -6.25
CA PRO A 99 20.02 28.41 -5.08
C PRO A 99 19.02 28.04 -3.95
N ASN A 100 17.71 28.14 -4.17
CA ASN A 100 16.74 27.82 -3.12
C ASN A 100 16.76 26.31 -2.81
N PRO A 101 16.76 25.91 -1.52
CA PRO A 101 16.79 24.50 -1.16
C PRO A 101 15.48 23.80 -1.57
N ALA A 102 15.60 22.67 -2.28
CA ALA A 102 14.47 21.85 -2.71
C ALA A 102 14.82 20.36 -2.75
N TYR A 103 13.80 19.51 -2.63
CA TYR A 103 13.89 18.05 -2.74
C TYR A 103 12.64 17.47 -3.41
N ALA A 104 12.78 16.33 -4.09
CA ALA A 104 11.65 15.62 -4.70
C ALA A 104 11.13 14.53 -3.76
N LEU A 105 9.81 14.37 -3.67
CA LEU A 105 9.16 13.28 -2.94
C LEU A 105 8.43 12.38 -3.95
N GLU A 106 8.84 11.12 -4.02
CA GLU A 106 8.09 10.09 -4.74
C GLU A 106 7.03 9.49 -3.81
N PRO A 107 5.73 9.52 -4.16
CA PRO A 107 4.67 8.97 -3.31
C PRO A 107 4.79 7.44 -3.11
N SER A 108 5.47 6.76 -4.03
CA SER A 108 5.54 5.29 -4.12
C SER A 108 6.78 4.70 -3.44
N ARG A 109 7.75 5.53 -3.05
CA ARG A 109 8.93 5.12 -2.31
C ARG A 109 9.26 6.18 -1.28
N HIS A 110 9.18 5.82 0.00
CA HIS A 110 9.87 6.56 1.07
C HIS A 110 11.38 6.44 0.85
N ARG A 111 11.92 7.22 -0.10
CA ARG A 111 13.35 7.45 -0.28
C ARG A 111 13.53 8.94 -0.53
N VAL A 112 14.03 9.63 0.47
CA VAL A 112 14.38 11.05 0.39
C VAL A 112 15.72 11.13 -0.34
N GLU A 113 15.72 11.52 -1.62
CA GLU A 113 16.95 11.90 -2.30
C GLU A 113 17.21 13.38 -2.05
N GLY A 114 18.11 13.65 -1.11
CA GLY A 114 18.56 15.01 -0.79
C GLY A 114 19.75 15.38 -1.67
N ALA A 115 19.61 16.45 -2.45
CA ALA A 115 20.74 17.13 -3.08
C ALA A 115 21.26 18.20 -2.11
N CYS A 116 22.10 17.79 -1.17
CA CYS A 116 22.94 18.71 -0.39
C CYS A 116 24.38 18.67 -0.92
N ARG A 117 24.73 19.67 -1.74
CA ARG A 117 26.01 20.38 -1.72
C ARG A 117 25.95 21.64 -2.59
#